data_AF-A0A517ZUT0-F1
#
_entry.id   AF-A0A517ZUT0-F1
#
_cell.length_a   1.000
_cell.length_b   1.000
_cell.length_c   1.000
_cell.angle_alpha   90.00
_cell.angle_beta   90.00
_cell.angle_gamma   90.00
#
_symmetry.space_group_name_H-M   'P 1'
#
loop_
_entity.id
_entity.type
_entity.pdbx_description
1 polymer ?
#
loop_
_entity_poly.entity_id
_entity_poly.type
_entity_poly.pdbx_seq_one_letter_code
_entity_poly.pdbx_strand_id
1 'polypeptide(L)'
;MHTFGKVCLWFAVVVCIPTAMWFTAKVYTARAGYIKQKVDLEAKIEKNAAELTDLRLKTRTTLRELTHEKLRWAPYWNDVAVEVRQDNSVTIDIGSENGLNATVGEGEAGTQNLVHCFQPGENGQMEYVGDFRVTALEANRAMLAPNWTLQDGESDSWDASQQWRLRAMIPSSYFARFNGLELQLNSNDELLASKLEDLEEQLQLLKIAEERLAHRIAEIEGPQGDVAEADKRPREDVVGLLTTLEEYEEIRNAIIAKSDERRRILLRTLEDFERTQTENLHVVDSLPEGEKTSTDATEAAADPSTVSR
;
A
#
# COMPACT_ATOMS: atom_id res chain seq x y z
N MET A 1 122.08 47.82 -8.70
CA MET A 1 120.69 47.30 -8.60
C MET A 1 120.57 46.07 -9.48
N HIS A 2 120.46 44.87 -8.90
CA HIS A 2 120.42 43.60 -9.65
C HIS A 2 119.20 43.55 -10.58
N THR A 3 119.44 43.38 -11.88
CA THR A 3 118.42 43.14 -12.92
C THR A 3 117.51 41.97 -12.58
N PHE A 4 118.06 40.93 -11.95
CA PHE A 4 117.33 39.76 -11.47
C PHE A 4 116.24 40.10 -10.43
N GLY A 5 116.51 41.06 -9.53
CA GLY A 5 115.53 41.52 -8.55
C GLY A 5 114.36 42.28 -9.18
N LYS A 6 114.61 43.05 -10.25
CA LYS A 6 113.56 43.75 -11.00
C LYS A 6 112.68 42.79 -11.80
N VAL A 7 113.28 41.74 -12.39
CA VAL A 7 112.52 40.70 -13.12
C VAL A 7 111.67 39.87 -12.15
N CYS A 8 112.21 39.45 -11.00
CA CYS A 8 111.42 38.77 -9.97
C CYS A 8 110.28 39.65 -9.43
N LEU A 9 110.52 40.93 -9.19
CA LEU A 9 109.48 41.85 -8.70
C LEU A 9 108.39 42.08 -9.75
N TRP A 10 108.76 42.21 -11.02
CA TRP A 10 107.79 42.28 -12.12
C TRP A 10 106.95 41.01 -12.23
N PHE A 11 107.57 39.82 -12.15
CA PHE A 11 106.85 38.56 -12.19
C PHE A 11 105.91 38.37 -10.99
N ALA A 12 106.36 38.75 -9.78
CA ALA A 12 105.53 38.74 -8.58
C ALA A 12 104.31 39.67 -8.71
N VAL A 13 104.51 40.88 -9.24
CA VAL A 13 103.44 41.88 -9.33
C VAL A 13 102.48 41.60 -10.49
N VAL A 14 102.98 41.20 -11.65
CA VAL A 14 102.17 41.04 -12.88
C VAL A 14 101.55 39.64 -12.99
N VAL A 15 102.20 38.60 -12.48
CA VAL A 15 101.70 37.23 -12.62
C VAL A 15 101.11 36.71 -11.31
N CYS A 16 101.83 36.80 -10.19
CA CYS A 16 101.38 36.18 -8.95
C CYS A 16 100.19 36.92 -8.30
N ILE A 17 100.15 38.26 -8.32
CA ILE A 17 99.05 39.02 -7.71
C ILE A 17 97.71 38.81 -8.47
N PRO A 18 97.64 38.94 -9.82
CA PRO A 18 96.38 38.76 -10.54
C PRO A 18 95.86 37.32 -10.52
N THR A 19 96.77 36.34 -10.60
CA THR A 19 96.38 34.92 -10.51
C THR A 19 95.85 34.59 -9.12
N ALA A 20 96.47 35.09 -8.05
CA ALA A 20 95.96 34.94 -6.70
C ALA A 20 94.57 35.59 -6.52
N MET A 21 94.34 36.80 -7.07
CA MET A 21 93.02 37.45 -7.05
C MET A 21 91.96 36.67 -7.84
N TRP A 22 92.34 36.06 -8.97
CA TRP A 22 91.42 35.23 -9.75
C TRP A 22 91.05 33.92 -9.02
N PHE A 23 92.03 33.26 -8.39
CA PHE A 23 91.79 32.08 -7.57
C PHE A 23 90.93 32.41 -6.35
N THR A 24 91.19 33.51 -5.64
CA THR A 24 90.35 33.91 -4.49
C THR A 24 88.93 34.27 -4.92
N ALA A 25 88.74 34.92 -6.06
CA ALA A 25 87.42 35.18 -6.64
C ALA A 25 86.69 33.87 -6.99
N LYS A 26 87.36 32.89 -7.62
CA LYS A 26 86.78 31.58 -7.92
C LYS A 26 86.42 30.81 -6.64
N VAL A 27 87.29 30.81 -5.63
CA VAL A 27 87.01 30.21 -4.31
C VAL A 27 85.80 30.87 -3.65
N TYR A 28 85.67 32.21 -3.75
CA TYR A 28 84.51 32.92 -3.23
C TYR A 28 83.22 32.54 -3.95
N THR A 29 83.22 32.46 -5.28
CA THR A 29 82.04 32.02 -6.04
C THR A 29 81.65 30.57 -5.77
N ALA A 30 82.63 29.67 -5.62
CA ALA A 30 82.39 28.28 -5.23
C ALA A 30 81.79 28.20 -3.83
N ARG A 31 82.35 28.93 -2.86
CA ARG A 31 81.81 29.02 -1.49
C ARG A 31 80.38 29.58 -1.48
N ALA A 32 80.11 30.62 -2.26
CA ALA A 32 78.76 31.17 -2.39
C ALA A 32 77.78 30.16 -3.00
N GLY A 33 78.22 29.37 -3.98
CA GLY A 33 77.45 28.26 -4.55
C GLY A 33 77.12 27.17 -3.52
N TYR A 34 78.11 26.75 -2.73
CA TYR A 34 77.89 25.79 -1.63
C TYR A 34 76.97 26.33 -0.54
N ILE A 35 77.07 27.62 -0.18
CA ILE A 35 76.17 28.25 0.79
C ILE A 35 74.74 28.25 0.25
N LYS A 36 74.52 28.62 -1.01
CA LYS A 36 73.17 28.57 -1.62
C LYS A 36 72.60 27.16 -1.65
N GLN A 37 73.39 26.17 -2.09
CA GLN A 37 72.96 24.78 -2.07
C GLN A 37 72.62 24.29 -0.68
N LYS A 38 73.40 24.69 0.34
CA LYS A 38 73.12 24.35 1.73
C LYS A 38 71.80 24.97 2.20
N VAL A 39 71.56 26.26 1.91
CA VAL A 39 70.30 26.94 2.26
C VAL A 39 69.10 26.31 1.54
N ASP A 40 69.23 25.98 0.25
CA ASP A 40 68.17 25.33 -0.52
C ASP A 40 67.88 23.91 -0.01
N LEU A 41 68.93 23.18 0.40
CA LEU A 41 68.78 21.86 1.03
C LEU A 41 68.12 21.96 2.41
N GLU A 42 68.53 22.93 3.24
CA GLU A 42 67.91 23.20 4.54
C GLU A 42 66.42 23.52 4.38
N ALA A 43 66.06 24.40 3.44
CA ALA A 43 64.66 24.73 3.14
C ALA A 43 63.86 23.53 2.63
N LYS A 44 64.46 22.68 1.78
CA LYS A 44 63.83 21.42 1.32
C LYS A 44 63.66 20.42 2.45
N ILE A 45 64.64 20.29 3.35
CA ILE A 45 64.57 19.40 4.52
C ILE A 45 63.46 19.88 5.45
N GLU A 46 63.36 21.18 5.71
CA GLU A 46 62.31 21.76 6.55
C GLU A 46 60.92 21.55 5.95
N LYS A 47 60.76 21.81 4.63
CA LYS A 47 59.50 21.56 3.92
C LYS A 47 59.11 20.08 3.94
N ASN A 48 60.04 19.19 3.62
CA ASN A 48 59.79 17.74 3.63
C ASN A 48 59.49 17.25 5.05
N ALA A 49 60.11 17.82 6.08
CA ALA A 49 59.82 17.50 7.47
C ALA A 49 58.38 17.88 7.84
N ALA A 50 57.92 19.08 7.43
CA ALA A 50 56.54 19.52 7.63
C ALA A 50 55.52 18.63 6.87
N GLU A 51 55.78 18.31 5.61
CA GLU A 51 54.93 17.41 4.83
C GLU A 51 54.88 15.99 5.43
N LEU A 52 56.00 15.47 5.92
CA LEU A 52 56.04 14.19 6.62
C LEU A 52 55.23 14.22 7.92
N THR A 53 55.25 15.32 8.68
CA THR A 53 54.41 15.44 9.88
C THR A 53 52.92 15.46 9.53
N ASP A 54 52.51 16.20 8.50
CA ASP A 54 51.12 16.25 8.05
C ASP A 54 50.63 14.90 7.53
N LEU A 55 51.45 14.20 6.74
CA LEU A 55 51.12 12.86 6.25
C LEU A 55 51.01 11.84 7.39
N ARG A 56 51.88 11.93 8.40
CA ARG A 56 51.79 11.10 9.62
C ARG A 56 50.51 11.39 10.41
N LEU A 57 50.10 12.66 10.48
CA LEU A 57 48.84 13.02 11.11
C LEU A 57 47.64 12.46 10.32
N LYS A 58 47.59 12.65 9.00
CA LYS A 58 46.52 12.12 8.13
C LYS A 58 46.42 10.60 8.17
N THR A 59 47.55 9.90 8.12
CA THR A 59 47.55 8.43 8.25
C THR A 59 47.06 7.99 9.63
N ARG A 60 47.45 8.69 10.69
CA ARG A 60 46.95 8.40 12.04
C ARG A 60 45.45 8.68 12.19
N THR A 61 44.92 9.76 11.62
CA THR A 61 43.49 10.07 11.68
C THR A 61 42.67 9.09 10.86
N THR A 62 43.07 8.80 9.63
CA THR A 62 42.39 7.81 8.77
C THR A 62 42.45 6.41 9.35
N LEU A 63 43.56 5.99 9.95
CA LEU A 63 43.62 4.71 10.66
C LEU A 63 42.70 4.67 11.88
N ARG A 64 42.57 5.78 12.61
CA ARG A 64 41.61 5.87 13.72
C ARG A 64 40.17 5.80 13.23
N GLU A 65 39.83 6.52 12.18
CA GLU A 65 38.50 6.48 11.55
C GLU A 65 38.19 5.08 11.03
N LEU A 66 39.13 4.44 10.34
CA LEU A 66 39.01 3.06 9.87
C LEU A 66 38.89 2.08 11.02
N THR A 67 39.64 2.27 12.12
CA THR A 67 39.52 1.41 13.30
C THR A 67 38.18 1.62 14.00
N HIS A 68 37.70 2.86 14.09
CA HIS A 68 36.40 3.19 14.66
C HIS A 68 35.26 2.60 13.82
N GLU A 69 35.33 2.72 12.49
CA GLU A 69 34.38 2.06 11.59
C GLU A 69 34.49 0.53 11.68
N LYS A 70 35.70 -0.05 11.72
CA LYS A 70 35.88 -1.50 11.93
C LYS A 70 35.40 -1.99 13.30
N LEU A 71 35.39 -1.15 14.33
CA LEU A 71 34.82 -1.49 15.63
C LEU A 71 33.29 -1.37 15.61
N ARG A 72 32.77 -0.38 14.87
CA ARG A 72 31.34 -0.16 14.68
C ARG A 72 30.69 -1.27 13.87
N TRP A 73 31.38 -1.74 12.84
CA TRP A 73 31.02 -2.92 12.06
C TRP A 73 31.74 -4.11 12.68
N ALA A 74 31.09 -4.79 13.62
CA ALA A 74 31.56 -5.99 14.30
C ALA A 74 32.07 -7.09 13.31
N PRO A 75 32.64 -8.21 13.79
CA PRO A 75 33.15 -9.26 12.92
C PRO A 75 32.15 -9.63 11.81
N TYR A 76 32.70 -9.80 10.61
CA TYR A 76 31.96 -10.23 9.44
C TYR A 76 32.63 -11.47 8.87
N TRP A 77 31.81 -12.34 8.29
CA TRP A 77 32.24 -13.54 7.61
C TRP A 77 31.78 -13.44 6.17
N ASN A 78 32.71 -13.61 5.24
CA ASN A 78 32.40 -13.65 3.81
C ASN A 78 32.37 -15.10 3.35
N ASP A 79 31.72 -15.32 2.20
CA ASP A 79 31.81 -16.55 1.45
C ASP A 79 31.32 -17.78 2.24
N VAL A 80 30.27 -17.56 3.04
CA VAL A 80 29.66 -18.55 3.93
C VAL A 80 28.73 -19.45 3.13
N ALA A 81 28.92 -20.77 3.21
CA ALA A 81 27.99 -21.71 2.57
C ALA A 81 26.71 -21.82 3.41
N VAL A 82 25.58 -21.74 2.73
CA VAL A 82 24.26 -21.69 3.35
C VAL A 82 23.39 -22.81 2.82
N GLU A 83 22.67 -23.48 3.71
CA GLU A 83 21.67 -24.48 3.38
C GLU A 83 20.33 -24.04 4.00
N VAL A 84 19.36 -23.71 3.15
CA VAL A 84 17.99 -23.38 3.58
C VAL A 84 17.22 -24.69 3.73
N ARG A 85 16.65 -24.91 4.91
CA ARG A 85 15.82 -26.08 5.22
C ARG A 85 14.33 -25.75 5.03
N GLN A 86 13.54 -26.81 4.88
CA GLN A 86 12.08 -26.72 4.70
C GLN A 86 11.33 -26.16 5.92
N ASP A 87 11.96 -26.11 7.09
CA ASP A 87 11.43 -25.51 8.31
C ASP A 87 11.69 -24.00 8.41
N ASN A 88 12.05 -23.35 7.30
CA ASN A 88 12.48 -21.95 7.22
C ASN A 88 13.69 -21.63 8.12
N SER A 89 14.43 -22.65 8.55
CA SER A 89 15.72 -22.47 9.22
C SER A 89 16.85 -22.47 8.20
N VAL A 90 17.92 -21.77 8.55
CA VAL A 90 19.10 -21.62 7.71
C VAL A 90 20.30 -22.25 8.42
N THR A 91 20.96 -23.19 7.78
CA THR A 91 22.19 -23.80 8.30
C THR A 91 23.39 -23.15 7.64
N ILE A 92 24.37 -22.71 8.43
CA ILE A 92 25.59 -22.05 7.96
C ILE A 92 26.82 -22.87 8.35
N ASP A 93 27.88 -22.85 7.52
CA ASP A 93 29.15 -23.55 7.75
C ASP A 93 30.12 -22.79 8.70
N ILE A 94 29.55 -22.05 9.65
CA ILE A 94 30.29 -21.29 10.65
C ILE A 94 29.76 -21.64 12.03
N GLY A 95 30.67 -22.03 12.93
CA GLY A 95 30.36 -22.38 14.30
C GLY A 95 31.23 -21.63 15.32
N SER A 96 31.31 -22.17 16.53
CA SER A 96 32.03 -21.57 17.64
C SER A 96 33.54 -21.43 17.39
N GLU A 97 34.17 -22.35 16.65
CA GLU A 97 35.59 -22.29 16.30
C GLU A 97 35.91 -21.12 15.35
N ASN A 98 34.92 -20.70 14.56
CA ASN A 98 35.03 -19.61 13.60
C ASN A 98 34.69 -18.24 14.22
N GLY A 99 34.55 -18.17 15.55
CA GLY A 99 34.31 -16.94 16.31
C GLY A 99 32.83 -16.54 16.42
N LEU A 100 31.90 -17.43 16.06
CA LEU A 100 30.48 -17.22 16.30
C LEU A 100 30.16 -17.50 17.78
N ASN A 101 30.09 -16.44 18.57
CA ASN A 101 29.89 -16.55 20.01
C ASN A 101 28.40 -16.49 20.38
N ALA A 102 27.63 -17.54 20.09
CA ALA A 102 26.24 -17.62 20.56
C ALA A 102 26.13 -18.29 21.94
N THR A 103 25.60 -17.58 22.93
CA THR A 103 25.17 -18.19 24.21
C THR A 103 23.83 -18.89 23.98
N VAL A 104 23.88 -20.20 23.71
CA VAL A 104 22.69 -21.06 23.62
C VAL A 104 22.42 -21.62 25.02
N GLY A 105 21.44 -21.09 25.74
CA GLY A 105 21.11 -21.56 27.10
C GLY A 105 19.71 -21.16 27.56
N GLU A 106 18.97 -22.15 28.11
CA GLU A 106 17.68 -21.97 28.78
C GLU A 106 17.88 -21.27 30.13
N GLY A 107 17.27 -20.10 30.33
CA GLY A 107 17.05 -19.58 31.70
C GLY A 107 17.13 -18.07 31.89
N GLU A 108 17.82 -17.34 31.02
CA GLU A 108 17.82 -15.87 31.07
C GLU A 108 17.64 -15.34 29.65
N ALA A 109 16.92 -14.23 29.51
CA ALA A 109 16.83 -13.44 28.28
C ALA A 109 18.19 -12.78 27.92
N GLY A 110 19.27 -13.53 28.02
CA GLY A 110 20.66 -13.14 27.82
C GLY A 110 21.06 -13.35 26.38
N THR A 111 21.00 -12.27 25.60
CA THR A 111 21.74 -12.07 24.34
C THR A 111 21.71 -13.27 23.39
N GLN A 112 20.52 -13.58 22.88
CA GLN A 112 20.39 -14.33 21.64
C GLN A 112 21.27 -13.64 20.59
N ASN A 113 22.31 -14.33 20.11
CA ASN A 113 23.20 -13.74 19.10
C ASN A 113 22.43 -13.64 17.79
N LEU A 114 22.00 -12.41 17.52
CA LEU A 114 21.45 -12.01 16.24
C LEU A 114 22.61 -11.93 15.25
N VAL A 115 22.43 -12.57 14.10
CA VAL A 115 23.35 -12.55 12.98
C VAL A 115 22.62 -11.97 11.80
N HIS A 116 23.22 -10.96 11.20
CA HIS A 116 22.67 -10.29 10.03
C HIS A 116 23.19 -10.97 8.76
N CYS A 117 22.26 -11.48 7.96
CA CYS A 117 22.57 -12.25 6.74
C CYS A 117 22.41 -11.40 5.49
N PHE A 118 23.36 -11.55 4.57
CA PHE A 118 23.35 -10.86 3.28
C PHE A 118 23.63 -11.86 2.16
N GLN A 119 22.77 -11.90 1.15
CA GLN A 119 22.93 -12.74 -0.03
C GLN A 119 23.46 -11.92 -1.21
N PRO A 120 24.23 -12.51 -2.13
CA PRO A 120 24.60 -11.86 -3.38
C PRO A 120 23.38 -11.72 -4.31
N GLY A 121 23.09 -10.50 -4.76
CA GLY A 121 22.08 -10.21 -5.77
C GLY A 121 22.63 -10.29 -7.20
N GLU A 122 21.75 -10.17 -8.20
CA GLU A 122 22.08 -10.34 -9.64
C GLU A 122 23.24 -9.45 -10.14
N ASN A 123 23.40 -8.26 -9.55
CA ASN A 123 24.44 -7.30 -9.91
C ASN A 123 25.76 -7.47 -9.11
N GLY A 124 25.90 -8.56 -8.35
CA GLY A 124 27.02 -8.79 -7.44
C GLY A 124 27.04 -7.88 -6.21
N GLN A 125 25.96 -7.12 -5.97
CA GLN A 125 25.77 -6.37 -4.73
C GLN A 125 25.19 -7.29 -3.66
N MET A 126 25.62 -7.13 -2.41
CA MET A 126 25.06 -7.90 -1.31
C MET A 126 23.73 -7.29 -0.88
N GLU A 127 22.66 -8.05 -1.05
CA GLU A 127 21.31 -7.76 -0.59
C GLU A 127 21.12 -8.24 0.85
N TYR A 128 20.37 -7.50 1.64
CA TYR A 128 20.08 -7.85 3.02
C TYR A 128 18.90 -8.82 3.06
N VAL A 129 19.10 -10.00 3.63
CA VAL A 129 18.04 -11.01 3.79
C VAL A 129 17.28 -10.75 5.08
N GLY A 130 17.99 -10.55 6.20
CA GLY A 130 17.37 -10.31 7.49
C GLY A 130 18.25 -10.65 8.69
N ASP A 131 17.68 -10.53 9.89
CA ASP A 131 18.30 -10.84 11.17
C ASP A 131 17.87 -12.22 11.69
N PHE A 132 18.85 -13.11 11.81
CA PHE A 132 18.63 -14.46 12.24
C PHE A 132 19.16 -14.69 13.65
N ARG A 133 18.39 -15.41 14.45
CA ARG A 133 18.75 -15.90 15.77
C ARG A 133 19.47 -17.24 15.65
N VAL A 134 20.62 -17.37 16.29
CA VAL A 134 21.30 -18.68 16.42
C VAL A 134 20.49 -19.58 17.37
N THR A 135 19.98 -20.71 16.86
CA THR A 135 19.19 -21.70 17.63
C THR A 135 20.04 -22.89 18.08
N ALA A 136 20.96 -23.33 17.24
CA ALA A 136 21.93 -24.37 17.58
C ALA A 136 23.33 -23.94 17.12
N LEU A 137 24.34 -24.19 17.96
CA LEU A 137 25.73 -23.86 17.68
C LEU A 137 26.60 -25.11 17.83
N GLU A 138 27.26 -25.51 16.75
CA GLU A 138 28.27 -26.56 16.72
C GLU A 138 29.66 -25.94 16.50
N ALA A 139 30.72 -26.77 16.46
CA ALA A 139 32.09 -26.30 16.26
C ALA A 139 32.29 -25.56 14.93
N ASN A 140 31.76 -26.15 13.83
CA ASN A 140 31.94 -25.67 12.45
C ASN A 140 30.63 -25.41 11.71
N ARG A 141 29.51 -25.37 12.44
CA ARG A 141 28.18 -25.17 11.86
C ARG A 141 27.28 -24.46 12.86
N ALA A 142 26.34 -23.69 12.37
CA ALA A 142 25.28 -23.14 13.19
C ALA A 142 23.95 -23.24 12.46
N MET A 143 22.88 -23.38 13.24
CA MET A 143 21.50 -23.29 12.77
C MET A 143 20.94 -21.95 13.19
N LEU A 144 20.34 -21.28 12.23
CA LEU A 144 19.79 -19.95 12.32
C LEU A 144 18.29 -20.04 12.09
N ALA A 145 17.51 -19.38 12.95
CA ALA A 145 16.10 -19.16 12.74
C ALA A 145 15.84 -17.66 12.52
N PRO A 146 14.95 -17.29 11.61
CA PRO A 146 14.53 -15.91 11.40
C PRO A 146 14.00 -15.32 12.71
N ASN A 147 14.36 -14.07 13.01
CA ASN A 147 13.86 -13.37 14.20
C ASN A 147 12.48 -12.70 13.96
N TRP A 148 12.08 -12.58 12.70
CA TRP A 148 10.79 -12.04 12.27
C TRP A 148 9.85 -13.17 11.80
N THR A 149 8.58 -12.82 11.61
CA THR A 149 7.58 -13.71 11.00
C THR A 149 7.74 -13.67 9.49
N LEU A 150 8.14 -14.80 8.88
CA LEU A 150 8.20 -14.90 7.43
C LEU A 150 6.83 -14.79 6.78
N GLN A 151 6.80 -14.18 5.60
CA GLN A 151 5.68 -14.26 4.69
C GLN A 151 5.72 -15.56 3.88
N ASP A 152 4.56 -16.06 3.47
CA ASP A 152 4.46 -17.25 2.63
C ASP A 152 5.24 -17.08 1.32
N GLY A 153 6.17 -18.00 1.04
CA GLY A 153 7.03 -17.98 -0.15
C GLY A 153 8.26 -17.09 -0.06
N GLU A 154 8.49 -16.38 1.06
CA GLU A 154 9.69 -15.55 1.23
C GLU A 154 10.97 -16.38 1.25
N SER A 155 10.93 -17.59 1.82
CA SER A 155 12.10 -18.50 1.85
C SER A 155 12.49 -19.02 0.47
N ASP A 156 11.60 -18.97 -0.53
CA ASP A 156 11.92 -19.32 -1.92
C ASP A 156 12.82 -18.27 -2.59
N SER A 157 12.83 -17.04 -2.06
CA SER A 157 13.70 -15.96 -2.55
C SER A 157 15.15 -16.06 -2.08
N TRP A 158 15.42 -16.96 -1.12
CA TRP A 158 16.73 -17.13 -0.52
C TRP A 158 17.59 -18.03 -1.38
N ASP A 159 18.59 -17.46 -2.04
CA ASP A 159 19.49 -18.24 -2.91
C ASP A 159 20.58 -18.93 -2.08
N ALA A 160 20.28 -20.16 -1.65
CA ALA A 160 21.21 -21.03 -0.94
C ALA A 160 22.38 -21.53 -1.81
N SER A 161 22.31 -21.38 -3.14
CA SER A 161 23.37 -21.86 -4.04
C SER A 161 24.61 -20.96 -4.02
N GLN A 162 24.43 -19.70 -3.60
CA GLN A 162 25.49 -18.71 -3.54
C GLN A 162 26.00 -18.51 -2.12
N GLN A 163 27.24 -18.05 -2.00
CA GLN A 163 27.86 -17.84 -0.71
C GLN A 163 27.40 -16.52 -0.08
N TRP A 164 26.96 -16.58 1.17
CA TRP A 164 26.41 -15.42 1.88
C TRP A 164 27.51 -14.67 2.65
N ARG A 165 27.20 -13.43 3.02
CA ARG A 165 27.98 -12.66 3.99
C ARG A 165 27.18 -12.53 5.27
N LEU A 166 27.83 -12.85 6.38
CA LEU A 166 27.26 -12.72 7.71
C LEU A 166 27.93 -11.58 8.47
N ARG A 167 27.17 -10.90 9.32
CA ARG A 167 27.70 -9.89 10.24
C ARG A 167 27.10 -10.07 11.62
N ALA A 168 27.94 -9.94 12.66
CA ALA A 168 27.48 -9.97 14.04
C ALA A 168 26.71 -8.70 14.44
N MET A 169 26.92 -7.58 13.74
CA MET A 169 26.25 -6.31 14.05
C MET A 169 26.14 -5.43 12.81
N ILE A 170 25.01 -4.73 12.69
CA ILE A 170 24.84 -3.60 11.78
C ILE A 170 24.85 -2.30 12.60
N PRO A 171 25.42 -1.19 12.08
CA PRO A 171 25.34 0.09 12.76
C PRO A 171 23.90 0.54 13.07
N SER A 172 23.69 1.09 14.26
CA SER A 172 22.37 1.59 14.75
C SER A 172 21.65 2.57 13.82
N SER A 173 22.38 3.30 12.99
CA SER A 173 21.79 4.23 12.00
C SER A 173 20.90 3.53 10.97
N TYR A 174 21.16 2.25 10.69
CA TYR A 174 20.35 1.47 9.75
C TYR A 174 19.15 0.80 10.43
N PHE A 175 19.25 0.49 11.73
CA PHE A 175 18.15 -0.11 12.50
C PHE A 175 16.88 0.74 12.50
N ALA A 176 17.00 2.06 12.67
CA ALA A 176 15.84 2.96 12.60
C ALA A 176 15.14 2.90 11.23
N ARG A 177 15.90 2.68 10.15
CA ARG A 177 15.36 2.54 8.80
C ARG A 177 14.71 1.17 8.60
N PHE A 178 15.31 0.10 9.10
CA PHE A 178 14.72 -1.24 9.03
C PHE A 178 13.42 -1.32 9.81
N ASN A 179 13.39 -0.85 11.05
CA ASN A 179 12.17 -0.81 11.86
C ASN A 179 11.08 0.05 11.20
N GLY A 180 11.47 1.14 10.54
CA GLY A 180 10.53 1.97 9.78
C GLY A 180 9.94 1.26 8.56
N LEU A 181 10.75 0.48 7.84
CA LEU A 181 10.29 -0.32 6.70
C LEU A 181 9.42 -1.50 7.15
N GLU A 182 9.79 -2.17 8.24
CA GLU A 182 9.01 -3.25 8.84
C GLU A 182 7.64 -2.76 9.31
N LEU A 183 7.59 -1.61 9.99
CA LEU A 183 6.33 -0.98 10.37
C LEU A 183 5.46 -0.63 9.15
N GLN A 184 6.08 -0.17 8.06
CA GLN A 184 5.36 0.10 6.81
C GLN A 184 4.82 -1.18 6.17
N LEU A 185 5.61 -2.26 6.15
CA LEU A 185 5.17 -3.56 5.64
C LEU A 185 3.98 -4.09 6.46
N ASN A 186 4.09 -4.12 7.79
CA ASN A 186 3.01 -4.56 8.66
C ASN A 186 1.74 -3.71 8.48
N SER A 187 1.88 -2.38 8.36
CA SER A 187 0.74 -1.49 8.10
C SER A 187 0.11 -1.75 6.72
N ASN A 188 0.89 -2.12 5.71
CA ASN A 188 0.37 -2.46 4.40
C ASN A 188 -0.35 -3.81 4.41
N ASP A 189 0.18 -4.79 5.15
CA ASP A 189 -0.45 -6.11 5.30
C ASP A 189 -1.78 -6.01 6.07
N GLU A 190 -1.83 -5.22 7.14
CA GLU A 190 -3.07 -4.91 7.86
C GLU A 190 -4.10 -4.24 6.94
N LEU A 191 -3.66 -3.27 6.13
CA LEU A 191 -4.54 -2.59 5.17
C LEU A 191 -5.04 -3.57 4.11
N LEU A 192 -4.18 -4.43 3.57
CA LEU A 192 -4.55 -5.44 2.59
C LEU A 192 -5.59 -6.40 3.18
N ALA A 193 -5.36 -6.92 4.39
CA ALA A 193 -6.30 -7.80 5.07
C ALA A 193 -7.67 -7.13 5.25
N SER A 194 -7.70 -5.88 5.73
CA SER A 194 -8.93 -5.09 5.83
C SER A 194 -9.63 -4.90 4.49
N LYS A 195 -8.89 -4.71 3.39
CA LYS A 195 -9.49 -4.57 2.05
C LYS A 195 -10.05 -5.88 1.52
N LEU A 196 -9.47 -7.02 1.86
CA LEU A 196 -10.02 -8.32 1.50
C LEU A 196 -11.32 -8.60 2.28
N GLU A 197 -11.38 -8.25 3.56
CA GLU A 197 -12.60 -8.35 4.37
C GLU A 197 -13.70 -7.42 3.82
N ASP A 198 -13.39 -6.15 3.55
CA ASP A 198 -14.31 -5.19 2.92
C ASP A 198 -14.88 -5.74 1.59
N LEU A 199 -14.04 -6.40 0.79
CA LEU A 199 -14.42 -6.99 -0.49
C LEU A 199 -15.36 -8.17 -0.29
N GLU A 200 -15.08 -9.05 0.67
CA GLU A 200 -15.95 -10.19 0.99
C GLU A 200 -17.33 -9.71 1.45
N GLU A 201 -17.40 -8.71 2.33
CA GLU A 201 -18.65 -8.11 2.77
C GLU A 201 -19.44 -7.50 1.60
N GLN A 202 -18.77 -6.79 0.69
CA GLN A 202 -19.41 -6.24 -0.50
C GLN A 202 -19.98 -7.32 -1.42
N LEU A 203 -19.27 -8.44 -1.60
CA LEU A 203 -19.78 -9.57 -2.37
C LEU A 203 -21.01 -10.21 -1.71
N GLN A 204 -21.03 -10.33 -0.38
CA GLN A 204 -22.19 -10.82 0.35
C GLN A 204 -23.39 -9.87 0.22
N LEU A 205 -23.18 -8.56 0.36
CA LEU A 205 -24.22 -7.55 0.18
C LEU A 205 -24.77 -7.52 -1.24
N LEU A 206 -23.89 -7.67 -2.24
CA LEU A 206 -24.27 -7.76 -3.65
C LEU A 206 -25.20 -8.97 -3.85
N LYS A 207 -24.82 -10.14 -3.35
CA LYS A 207 -25.65 -11.35 -3.44
C LYS A 207 -27.03 -11.16 -2.78
N ILE A 208 -27.08 -10.57 -1.59
CA ILE A 208 -28.36 -10.27 -0.90
C ILE A 208 -29.19 -9.28 -1.71
N ALA A 209 -28.56 -8.26 -2.31
CA ALA A 209 -29.25 -7.28 -3.14
C ALA A 209 -29.81 -7.91 -4.42
N GLU A 210 -29.07 -8.81 -5.07
CA GLU A 210 -29.52 -9.60 -6.21
C GLU A 210 -30.71 -10.50 -5.84
N GLU A 211 -30.64 -11.20 -4.71
CA GLU A 211 -31.75 -12.02 -4.21
C GLU A 211 -33.00 -11.18 -3.93
N ARG A 212 -32.85 -10.00 -3.31
CA ARG A 212 -33.96 -9.07 -3.06
C ARG A 212 -34.54 -8.48 -4.34
N LEU A 213 -33.68 -8.17 -5.31
CA LEU A 213 -34.10 -7.67 -6.62
C LEU A 213 -34.88 -8.77 -7.35
N ALA A 214 -34.37 -10.01 -7.36
CA ALA A 214 -35.06 -11.15 -7.95
C ALA A 214 -36.42 -11.40 -7.28
N HIS A 215 -36.49 -11.29 -5.94
CA HIS A 215 -37.75 -11.39 -5.19
C HIS A 215 -38.75 -10.30 -5.61
N ARG A 216 -38.31 -9.05 -5.72
CA ARG A 216 -39.18 -7.94 -6.14
C ARG A 216 -39.64 -8.07 -7.59
N ILE A 217 -38.77 -8.52 -8.49
CA ILE A 217 -39.16 -8.82 -9.87
C ILE A 217 -40.21 -9.92 -9.88
N ALA A 218 -40.03 -10.98 -9.09
CA ALA A 218 -41.00 -12.05 -8.97
C ALA A 218 -42.34 -11.60 -8.35
N GLU A 219 -42.35 -10.66 -7.39
CA GLU A 219 -43.59 -10.05 -6.87
C GLU A 219 -44.32 -9.21 -7.94
N ILE A 220 -43.57 -8.45 -8.74
CA ILE A 220 -44.14 -7.53 -9.73
C ILE A 220 -44.67 -8.28 -10.95
N GLU A 221 -43.85 -9.15 -11.55
CA GLU A 221 -44.13 -9.86 -12.80
C GLU A 221 -44.79 -11.22 -12.58
N GLY A 222 -44.78 -11.73 -11.34
CA GLY A 222 -45.12 -13.11 -11.03
C GLY A 222 -43.90 -14.04 -11.17
N PRO A 223 -43.91 -15.21 -10.51
CA PRO A 223 -42.81 -16.17 -10.62
C PRO A 223 -42.65 -16.66 -12.07
N GLN A 224 -41.47 -16.43 -12.67
CA GLN A 224 -41.09 -17.05 -13.95
C GLN A 224 -40.74 -18.53 -13.74
N GLY A 225 -41.73 -19.40 -13.51
CA GLY A 225 -41.51 -20.82 -13.25
C GLY A 225 -42.78 -21.61 -12.98
N ASP A 226 -42.66 -22.94 -12.94
CA ASP A 226 -43.78 -23.89 -12.87
C ASP A 226 -44.73 -23.61 -11.70
N VAL A 227 -45.98 -23.33 -12.05
CA VAL A 227 -47.09 -22.82 -11.21
C VAL A 227 -47.68 -23.90 -10.28
N ALA A 228 -46.92 -24.95 -9.99
CA ALA A 228 -47.41 -26.19 -9.39
C ALA A 228 -47.90 -26.06 -7.92
N GLU A 229 -47.60 -24.95 -7.24
CA GLU A 229 -48.05 -24.65 -5.86
C GLU A 229 -49.01 -23.45 -5.76
N ALA A 230 -49.64 -23.04 -6.87
CA ALA A 230 -50.52 -21.87 -6.92
C ALA A 230 -51.78 -21.95 -6.05
N ASP A 231 -52.22 -23.14 -5.66
CA ASP A 231 -53.55 -23.36 -5.07
C ASP A 231 -53.74 -22.82 -3.62
N LYS A 232 -52.68 -22.31 -2.97
CA LYS A 232 -52.76 -21.79 -1.59
C LYS A 232 -52.25 -20.36 -1.41
N ARG A 233 -51.71 -19.73 -2.47
CA ARG A 233 -51.15 -18.38 -2.37
C ARG A 233 -52.19 -17.34 -2.81
N PRO A 234 -52.18 -16.12 -2.26
CA PRO A 234 -52.97 -15.01 -2.81
C PRO A 234 -52.76 -14.89 -4.31
N ARG A 235 -53.82 -14.60 -5.07
CA ARG A 235 -53.77 -14.55 -6.55
C ARG A 235 -52.72 -13.56 -7.07
N GLU A 236 -52.50 -12.48 -6.32
CA GLU A 236 -51.48 -11.45 -6.58
C GLU A 236 -50.06 -12.03 -6.64
N ASP A 237 -49.74 -13.00 -5.79
CA ASP A 237 -48.41 -13.63 -5.72
C ASP A 237 -48.18 -14.68 -6.83
N VAL A 238 -49.26 -15.12 -7.49
CA VAL A 238 -49.22 -16.17 -8.52
C VAL A 238 -49.15 -15.58 -9.93
N VAL A 239 -49.93 -14.53 -10.19
CA VAL A 239 -50.01 -13.89 -11.52
C VAL A 239 -49.11 -12.66 -11.61
N GLY A 240 -48.67 -12.12 -10.46
CA GLY A 240 -47.94 -10.87 -10.35
C GLY A 240 -48.87 -9.69 -10.06
N LEU A 241 -48.34 -8.69 -9.36
CA LEU A 241 -49.10 -7.48 -9.03
C LEU A 241 -49.51 -6.69 -10.28
N LEU A 242 -48.67 -6.69 -11.33
CA LEU A 242 -48.96 -5.91 -12.55
C LEU A 242 -50.22 -6.42 -13.27
N THR A 243 -50.28 -7.73 -13.49
CA THR A 243 -51.38 -8.38 -14.22
C THR A 243 -52.69 -8.30 -13.44
N THR A 244 -52.66 -8.44 -12.12
CA THR A 244 -53.85 -8.26 -11.28
C THR A 244 -54.36 -6.82 -11.33
N LEU A 245 -53.47 -5.84 -11.38
CA LEU A 245 -53.86 -4.43 -11.50
C LEU A 245 -54.50 -4.13 -12.86
N GLU A 246 -53.96 -4.68 -13.95
CA GLU A 246 -54.58 -4.60 -15.28
C GLU A 246 -56.00 -5.21 -15.29
N GLU A 247 -56.19 -6.39 -14.69
CA GLU A 247 -57.51 -7.01 -14.57
C GLU A 247 -58.49 -6.14 -13.76
N TYR A 248 -58.05 -5.55 -12.64
CA TYR A 248 -58.90 -4.66 -11.84
C TYR A 248 -59.26 -3.38 -12.59
N GLU A 249 -58.36 -2.83 -13.40
CA GLU A 249 -58.65 -1.69 -14.26
C GLU A 249 -59.67 -2.03 -15.34
N GLU A 250 -59.57 -3.20 -15.98
CA GLU A 250 -60.57 -3.67 -16.94
C GLU A 250 -61.96 -3.83 -16.30
N ILE A 251 -62.03 -4.43 -15.11
CA ILE A 251 -63.28 -4.58 -14.36
C ILE A 251 -63.86 -3.21 -14.02
N ARG A 252 -63.04 -2.28 -13.54
CA ARG A 252 -63.46 -0.91 -13.24
C ARG A 252 -64.02 -0.22 -14.49
N ASN A 253 -63.34 -0.34 -15.62
CA ASN A 253 -63.77 0.24 -16.88
C ASN A 253 -65.11 -0.35 -17.35
N ALA A 254 -65.31 -1.66 -17.20
CA ALA A 254 -66.57 -2.31 -17.52
C ALA A 254 -67.73 -1.85 -16.61
N ILE A 255 -67.46 -1.63 -15.32
CA ILE A 255 -68.46 -1.10 -14.36
C ILE A 255 -68.84 0.34 -14.72
N ILE A 256 -67.87 1.19 -15.04
CA ILE A 256 -68.11 2.58 -15.46
C ILE A 256 -68.97 2.59 -16.74
N ALA A 257 -68.63 1.77 -17.74
CA ALA A 257 -69.40 1.65 -18.96
C ALA A 257 -70.87 1.23 -18.70
N LYS A 258 -71.09 0.25 -17.82
CA LYS A 258 -72.45 -0.17 -17.41
C LYS A 258 -73.20 0.92 -16.64
N SER A 259 -72.51 1.69 -15.81
CA SER A 259 -73.11 2.82 -15.09
C SER A 259 -73.57 3.91 -16.06
N ASP A 260 -72.73 4.23 -17.04
CA ASP A 260 -73.05 5.22 -18.07
C ASP A 260 -74.18 4.75 -18.99
N GLU A 261 -74.23 3.47 -19.36
CA GLU A 261 -75.35 2.88 -20.07
C GLU A 261 -76.66 3.03 -19.28
N ARG A 262 -76.65 2.68 -17.98
CA ARG A 262 -77.81 2.85 -17.10
C ARG A 262 -78.23 4.31 -16.95
N ARG A 263 -77.28 5.25 -16.86
CA ARG A 263 -77.58 6.69 -16.85
C ARG A 263 -78.25 7.13 -18.15
N ARG A 264 -77.77 6.68 -19.31
CA ARG A 264 -78.39 6.97 -20.61
C ARG A 264 -79.80 6.40 -20.70
N ILE A 265 -80.03 5.18 -20.22
CA ILE A 265 -81.36 4.57 -20.17
C ILE A 265 -82.28 5.39 -19.25
N LEU A 266 -81.81 5.75 -18.05
CA LEU A 266 -82.60 6.52 -17.09
C LEU A 266 -82.97 7.90 -17.64
N LEU A 267 -82.02 8.61 -18.27
CA LEU A 267 -82.29 9.89 -18.92
C LEU A 267 -83.34 9.76 -20.02
N ARG A 268 -83.24 8.75 -20.90
CA ARG A 268 -84.26 8.48 -21.92
C ARG A 268 -85.63 8.20 -21.31
N THR A 269 -85.70 7.41 -20.25
CA THR A 269 -86.98 7.11 -19.59
C THR A 269 -87.58 8.33 -18.90
N LEU A 270 -86.76 9.24 -18.35
CA LEU A 270 -87.23 10.51 -17.80
C LEU A 270 -87.74 11.43 -18.91
N GLU A 271 -86.99 11.58 -20.01
CA GLU A 271 -87.44 12.34 -21.18
C GLU A 271 -88.76 11.79 -21.75
N ASP A 272 -88.91 10.47 -21.85
CA ASP A 272 -90.15 9.83 -22.29
C ASP A 272 -91.30 10.05 -21.31
N PHE A 273 -91.03 10.03 -19.99
CA PHE A 273 -92.02 10.31 -18.96
C PHE A 273 -92.47 11.78 -19.01
N GLU A 274 -91.55 12.73 -19.08
CA GLU A 274 -91.84 14.16 -19.23
C GLU A 274 -92.63 14.44 -20.51
N ARG A 275 -92.25 13.79 -21.63
CA ARG A 275 -93.01 13.84 -22.88
C ARG A 275 -94.44 13.30 -22.69
N THR A 276 -94.61 12.14 -22.07
CA THR A 276 -95.94 11.55 -21.84
C THR A 276 -96.78 12.40 -20.89
N GLN A 277 -96.17 13.01 -19.86
CA GLN A 277 -96.86 13.90 -18.93
C GLN A 277 -97.33 15.18 -19.63
N THR A 278 -96.48 15.78 -20.47
CA THR A 278 -96.85 16.96 -21.26
C THR A 278 -97.92 16.65 -22.30
N GLU A 279 -97.86 15.49 -22.95
CA GLU A 279 -98.93 14.99 -23.84
C GLU A 279 -100.25 14.79 -23.07
N ASN A 280 -100.23 14.15 -21.90
CA ASN A 280 -101.42 13.97 -21.07
C ASN A 280 -102.03 15.29 -20.61
N LEU A 281 -101.19 16.27 -20.20
CA LEU A 281 -101.66 17.61 -19.86
C LEU A 281 -102.33 18.29 -21.06
N HIS A 282 -101.72 18.18 -22.25
CA HIS A 282 -102.31 18.71 -23.48
C HIS A 282 -103.64 18.02 -23.84
N VAL A 283 -103.77 16.70 -23.61
CA VAL A 283 -105.03 15.96 -23.82
C VAL A 283 -106.09 16.47 -22.84
N VAL A 284 -105.76 16.61 -21.55
CA VAL A 284 -106.69 17.14 -20.53
C VAL A 284 -107.17 18.54 -20.90
N ASP A 285 -106.28 19.43 -21.32
CA ASP A 285 -106.63 20.79 -21.76
C ASP A 285 -107.48 20.80 -23.04
N SER A 286 -107.40 19.74 -23.86
CA SER A 286 -108.17 19.60 -25.11
C SER A 286 -109.53 18.89 -24.94
N LEU A 287 -109.84 18.38 -23.74
CA LEU A 287 -111.14 17.77 -23.46
C LEU A 287 -112.19 18.88 -23.25
N PRO A 288 -113.39 18.78 -23.87
CA PRO A 288 -114.46 19.73 -23.63
C PRO A 288 -114.93 19.67 -22.17
N GLU A 289 -115.03 20.83 -21.48
CA GLU A 289 -115.57 20.92 -20.11
C GLU A 289 -116.96 20.27 -20.04
N GLY A 290 -117.00 19.06 -19.50
CA GLY A 290 -118.20 18.24 -19.41
C GLY A 290 -118.31 17.58 -18.04
N GLU A 291 -119.18 18.17 -17.22
CA GLU A 291 -119.98 17.51 -16.17
C GLU A 291 -119.28 17.11 -14.85
N LYS A 292 -119.38 18.04 -13.89
CA LYS A 292 -119.23 17.81 -12.45
C LYS A 292 -120.30 16.81 -11.99
N THR A 293 -119.92 15.70 -11.37
CA THR A 293 -120.76 15.02 -10.37
C THR A 293 -119.95 14.54 -9.17
N SER A 294 -120.47 14.98 -8.03
CA SER A 294 -120.19 14.62 -6.64
C SER A 294 -120.15 13.13 -6.34
N THR A 295 -119.20 12.70 -5.52
CA THR A 295 -119.50 11.77 -4.42
C THR A 295 -118.48 11.95 -3.28
N ASP A 296 -118.92 12.67 -2.26
CA ASP A 296 -118.47 12.49 -0.87
C ASP A 296 -118.90 11.09 -0.41
N ALA A 297 -117.98 10.34 0.19
CA ALA A 297 -118.18 9.55 1.42
C ALA A 297 -117.10 8.45 1.58
N THR A 298 -116.17 8.74 2.50
CA THR A 298 -115.76 7.89 3.63
C THR A 298 -115.12 6.51 3.37
N GLU A 299 -113.88 6.39 3.87
CA GLU A 299 -113.50 5.56 5.03
C GLU A 299 -112.31 4.58 4.83
N ALA A 300 -111.39 4.69 5.80
CA ALA A 300 -110.49 3.68 6.35
C ALA A 300 -109.21 3.23 5.60
N ALA A 301 -108.10 3.77 6.13
CA ALA A 301 -107.00 3.03 6.76
C ALA A 301 -106.16 2.03 5.94
N ALA A 302 -104.87 2.33 5.78
CA ALA A 302 -103.79 1.64 6.51
C ALA A 302 -102.41 2.16 6.05
N ASP A 303 -101.72 2.85 6.96
CA ASP A 303 -100.26 2.78 7.08
C ASP A 303 -99.93 1.37 7.64
N PRO A 304 -98.88 0.66 7.18
CA PRO A 304 -97.64 0.76 7.95
C PRO A 304 -96.33 0.55 7.17
N SER A 305 -95.30 1.24 7.65
CA SER A 305 -93.98 0.68 7.99
C SER A 305 -92.89 0.52 6.90
N THR A 306 -91.80 1.27 7.14
CA THR A 306 -90.41 0.81 7.20
C THR A 306 -89.92 -0.24 6.19
N VAL A 307 -88.96 0.16 5.36
CA VAL A 307 -87.85 -0.73 4.98
C VAL A 307 -86.53 -0.05 5.34
N SER A 308 -85.85 -0.69 6.27
CA SER A 308 -84.50 -0.42 6.74
C SER A 308 -83.44 -0.84 5.71
N ARG A 309 -82.31 -0.13 5.79
CA ARG A 309 -80.95 -0.45 5.28
C ARG A 309 -80.69 -0.34 3.78
#